data_AF-A0A945VV28-F1
#
_entry.id   AF-A0A945VV28-F1
#
_cell.length_a   1.000
_cell.length_b   1.000
_cell.length_c   1.000
_cell.angle_alpha   90.00
_cell.angle_beta   90.00
_cell.angle_gamma   90.00
#
_symmetry.space_group_name_H-M   'P 1'
#
loop_
_entity.id
_entity.type
_entity.pdbx_description
1 polymer ?
#
loop_
_entity_poly.entity_id
_entity_poly.type
_entity_poly.pdbx_seq_one_letter_code
_entity_poly.pdbx_strand_id
1 'polypeptide(L)'
;MKLYTIGHREGIYFCTDTIISFAYIFVEIEFFEIIIDSLKYCQKEKGLQLIAYVIMPNHVHTILGANNGNISNILRDYKQYTSRKITETLRRRRKVQTLSLFKSTAKRDGKDNQYKVW
;
A
#
# COMPACT_ATOMS: atom_id res chain seq x y z
N MET A 1 35.94 19.09 14.01
CA MET A 1 34.47 19.14 13.97
C MET A 1 33.96 17.71 13.80
N LYS A 2 33.50 17.06 14.89
CA LYS A 2 32.88 15.72 14.77
C LYS A 2 31.50 15.91 14.14
N LEU A 3 31.29 15.31 12.96
CA LEU A 3 29.96 15.15 12.40
C LEU A 3 29.20 14.20 13.34
N TYR A 4 28.21 14.72 14.07
CA TYR A 4 27.25 13.87 14.75
C TYR A 4 26.34 13.27 13.67
N THR A 5 26.56 11.99 13.35
CA THR A 5 25.63 11.22 12.54
C THR A 5 24.33 11.09 13.35
N ILE A 6 23.24 11.69 12.90
CA ILE A 6 21.92 11.51 13.53
C ILE A 6 21.54 10.03 13.34
N GLY A 7 21.76 9.24 14.38
CA GLY A 7 21.60 7.79 14.40
C GLY A 7 20.19 7.32 14.68
N HIS A 8 19.15 8.07 14.32
CA HIS A 8 17.77 7.61 14.49
C HIS A 8 17.17 7.25 13.14
N ARG A 9 17.29 5.96 12.79
CA ARG A 9 16.47 5.32 11.75
C ARG A 9 15.02 5.12 12.19
N GLU A 10 14.65 5.58 13.39
CA GLU A 10 13.32 5.47 13.98
C GLU A 10 12.58 6.80 13.78
N GLY A 11 11.63 6.80 12.86
CA GLY A 11 10.80 7.96 12.55
C GLY A 11 9.34 7.55 12.42
N ILE A 12 8.45 8.50 12.71
CA ILE A 12 7.01 8.39 12.44
C ILE A 12 6.73 9.16 11.15
N TYR A 13 6.03 8.54 10.23
CA TYR A 13 5.74 9.06 8.90
C TYR A 13 4.24 9.11 8.65
N PHE A 14 3.80 10.20 8.04
CA PHE A 14 2.49 10.28 7.41
C PHE A 14 2.62 9.81 5.96
N CYS A 15 1.88 8.76 5.58
CA CYS A 15 1.89 8.19 4.24
C CYS A 15 0.49 8.26 3.62
N THR A 16 0.44 8.52 2.30
CA THR A 16 -0.78 8.50 1.50
C THR A 16 -0.60 7.53 0.33
N ASP A 17 -1.47 6.53 0.26
CA ASP A 17 -1.49 5.53 -0.80
C ASP A 17 -2.77 5.70 -1.61
N THR A 18 -2.63 6.18 -2.85
CA THR A 18 -3.77 6.55 -3.71
C THR A 18 -3.96 5.52 -4.81
N ILE A 19 -5.20 5.10 -5.05
CA ILE A 19 -5.52 4.25 -6.19
C ILE A 19 -5.35 5.04 -7.49
N ILE A 20 -4.77 4.40 -8.50
CA ILE A 20 -4.59 4.99 -9.84
C ILE A 20 -5.90 5.56 -10.39
N SER A 21 -5.79 6.77 -10.94
CA SER A 21 -6.91 7.58 -11.45
C SER A 21 -8.00 7.86 -10.41
N PHE A 22 -7.66 7.80 -9.12
CA PHE A 22 -8.58 8.02 -8.01
C PHE A 22 -9.80 7.09 -8.06
N ALA A 23 -9.65 5.89 -8.64
CA ALA A 23 -10.74 4.94 -8.75
C ALA A 23 -11.23 4.47 -7.37
N TYR A 24 -12.55 4.36 -7.21
CA TYR A 24 -13.16 4.01 -5.93
C TYR A 24 -13.15 2.49 -5.79
N ILE A 25 -12.14 1.97 -5.07
CA ILE A 25 -11.95 0.54 -4.81
C ILE A 25 -12.46 0.18 -3.42
N PHE A 26 -12.22 1.05 -2.44
CA PHE A 26 -12.56 0.83 -1.05
C PHE A 26 -14.03 1.23 -0.81
N VAL A 27 -14.94 0.50 -1.45
CA VAL A 27 -16.39 0.67 -1.31
C VAL A 27 -17.11 -0.64 -0.96
N GLU A 28 -16.42 -1.78 -1.08
CA GLU A 28 -16.90 -3.09 -0.66
C GLU A 28 -15.97 -3.64 0.44
N ILE A 29 -16.54 -4.26 1.49
CA ILE A 29 -15.83 -4.70 2.70
C ILE A 29 -14.57 -5.52 2.40
N GLU A 30 -14.63 -6.37 1.37
CA GLU A 30 -13.53 -7.24 0.97
C GLU A 30 -12.25 -6.47 0.59
N PHE A 31 -12.38 -5.27 0.01
CA PHE A 31 -11.21 -4.44 -0.31
C PHE A 31 -10.64 -3.77 0.94
N PHE A 32 -11.48 -3.41 1.92
CA PHE A 32 -11.01 -2.91 3.21
C PHE A 32 -10.25 -4.00 3.96
N GLU A 33 -10.79 -5.23 4.00
CA GLU A 33 -10.16 -6.38 4.67
C GLU A 33 -8.76 -6.66 4.12
N ILE A 34 -8.55 -6.58 2.80
CA ILE A 34 -7.22 -6.72 2.19
C ILE A 34 -6.20 -5.74 2.79
N ILE A 35 -6.61 -4.48 3.01
CA ILE A 35 -5.74 -3.46 3.60
C ILE A 35 -5.48 -3.77 5.08
N ILE A 36 -6.54 -4.04 5.84
CA ILE A 36 -6.46 -4.30 7.28
C ILE A 36 -5.61 -5.53 7.58
N ASP A 37 -5.81 -6.63 6.85
CA ASP A 37 -5.07 -7.87 7.05
C ASP A 37 -3.59 -7.70 6.68
N SER A 38 -3.30 -6.94 5.63
CA SER A 38 -1.92 -6.62 5.27
C SER A 38 -1.22 -5.76 6.32
N LEU A 39 -1.90 -4.75 6.88
CA LEU A 39 -1.38 -3.94 7.98
C LEU A 39 -1.15 -4.78 9.24
N LYS A 40 -2.10 -5.62 9.65
CA LYS A 40 -1.96 -6.55 10.79
C LYS A 40 -0.77 -7.49 10.61
N TYR A 41 -0.61 -8.05 9.41
CA TYR A 41 0.53 -8.91 9.09
C TYR A 41 1.85 -8.14 9.20
N CYS A 42 1.91 -6.92 8.68
CA CYS A 42 3.11 -6.09 8.78
C CYS A 42 3.45 -5.72 10.24
N GLN A 43 2.44 -5.49 11.10
CA GLN A 43 2.67 -5.26 12.53
C GLN A 43 3.26 -6.51 13.19
N LYS A 44 2.65 -7.68 12.95
CA LYS A 44 3.04 -8.94 13.59
C LYS A 44 4.41 -9.46 13.14
N GLU A 45 4.67 -9.43 11.84
CA GLU A 45 5.81 -10.15 11.24
C GLU A 45 6.93 -9.23 10.76
N LYS A 46 6.64 -7.93 10.54
CA LYS A 46 7.62 -7.00 9.93
C LYS A 46 8.03 -5.84 10.84
N GLY A 47 7.48 -5.77 12.06
CA GLY A 47 7.79 -4.71 13.01
C GLY A 47 7.22 -3.35 12.61
N LEU A 48 6.11 -3.31 11.87
CA LEU A 48 5.36 -2.08 11.59
C LEU A 48 4.79 -1.53 12.90
N GLN A 49 5.04 -0.26 13.17
CA GLN A 49 4.37 0.48 14.24
C GLN A 49 3.27 1.34 13.62
N LEU A 50 2.05 0.82 13.56
CA LEU A 50 0.90 1.56 13.06
C LEU A 50 0.28 2.37 14.21
N ILE A 51 0.23 3.69 14.05
CA ILE A 51 -0.31 4.62 15.07
C ILE A 51 -1.75 4.99 14.76
N ALA A 52 -2.02 5.37 13.50
CA ALA A 52 -3.35 5.72 13.04
C ALA A 52 -3.49 5.42 11.54
N TYR A 53 -4.71 5.21 11.09
CA TYR A 53 -5.02 5.09 9.67
C TYR A 53 -6.46 5.51 9.38
N VAL A 54 -6.72 5.86 8.13
CA VAL A 54 -8.08 5.98 7.57
C VAL A 54 -8.07 5.42 6.15
N ILE A 55 -9.11 4.64 5.82
CA ILE A 55 -9.32 4.13 4.47
C ILE A 55 -10.48 4.93 3.87
N MET A 56 -10.16 5.76 2.89
CA MET A 56 -11.11 6.52 2.08
C MET A 56 -11.42 5.73 0.81
N PRO A 57 -12.51 6.02 0.08
CA PRO A 57 -12.93 5.21 -1.08
C PRO A 57 -11.85 4.96 -2.15
N ASN A 58 -10.89 5.88 -2.30
CA ASN A 58 -9.86 5.83 -3.34
C ASN A 58 -8.42 5.99 -2.81
N HIS A 59 -8.21 6.11 -1.50
CA HIS A 59 -6.87 6.21 -0.92
C HIS A 59 -6.84 5.79 0.55
N VAL A 60 -5.64 5.50 1.05
CA VAL A 60 -5.38 5.16 2.44
C VAL A 60 -4.39 6.17 3.01
N HIS A 61 -4.71 6.75 4.16
CA HIS A 61 -3.76 7.52 4.95
C HIS A 61 -3.31 6.70 6.15
N THR A 62 -2.01 6.74 6.45
CA THR A 62 -1.43 6.08 7.62
C THR A 62 -0.45 7.00 8.34
N ILE A 63 -0.40 6.88 9.67
CA ILE A 63 0.67 7.40 10.52
C ILE A 63 1.38 6.19 11.08
N LEU A 64 2.65 5.98 10.70
CA LEU A 64 3.36 4.75 10.98
C LEU A 64 4.88 4.93 11.13
N GLY A 65 5.50 4.02 11.87
CA GLY A 65 6.95 3.88 12.01
C GLY A 65 7.37 2.42 11.87
N ALA A 66 8.64 2.12 12.12
CA ALA A 66 9.16 0.76 12.10
C ALA A 66 10.19 0.55 13.21
N ASN A 67 10.06 -0.55 13.96
CA ASN A 67 10.94 -0.88 15.09
C ASN A 67 12.43 -0.91 14.71
N ASN A 68 12.75 -1.30 13.47
CA ASN A 68 14.14 -1.43 13.00
C ASN A 68 14.49 -0.39 11.92
N GLY A 69 13.71 0.69 11.83
CA GLY A 69 13.91 1.78 10.87
C GLY A 69 13.79 1.41 9.40
N ASN A 70 13.12 0.29 9.11
CA ASN A 70 13.01 -0.27 7.76
C ASN A 70 11.65 0.01 7.09
N ILE A 71 11.06 1.18 7.36
CA ILE A 71 9.68 1.47 6.96
C ILE A 71 9.46 1.36 5.44
N SER A 72 10.45 1.76 4.64
CA SER A 72 10.37 1.72 3.18
C SER A 72 10.16 0.29 2.65
N ASN A 73 10.89 -0.70 3.19
CA ASN A 73 10.71 -2.10 2.79
C ASN A 73 9.35 -2.64 3.24
N ILE A 74 8.88 -2.27 4.44
CA ILE A 74 7.54 -2.66 4.91
C ILE A 74 6.46 -2.13 3.96
N LEU A 75 6.51 -0.82 3.62
CA LEU A 75 5.54 -0.19 2.72
C LEU A 75 5.60 -0.77 1.31
N ARG A 76 6.80 -1.07 0.78
CA ARG A 76 6.95 -1.74 -0.51
C ARG A 76 6.22 -3.08 -0.51
N ASP A 77 6.49 -3.91 0.50
CA ASP A 77 5.92 -5.25 0.55
C ASP A 77 4.40 -5.22 0.82
N TYR A 78 3.93 -4.27 1.64
CA TYR A 78 2.51 -3.97 1.85
C TYR A 78 1.83 -3.62 0.52
N LYS A 79 2.38 -2.66 -0.25
CA LYS A 79 1.82 -2.26 -1.56
C LYS A 79 1.83 -3.40 -2.55
N GLN A 80 2.88 -4.20 -2.57
CA GLN A 80 2.98 -5.36 -3.46
C GLN A 80 1.91 -6.41 -3.13
N TYR A 81 1.77 -6.77 -1.85
CA TYR A 81 0.78 -7.74 -1.40
C TYR A 81 -0.64 -7.27 -1.70
N THR A 82 -0.98 -6.04 -1.31
CA THR A 82 -2.31 -5.45 -1.50
C THR A 82 -2.65 -5.28 -2.98
N SER A 83 -1.71 -4.83 -3.82
CA SER A 83 -1.92 -4.72 -5.27
C SER A 83 -2.31 -6.06 -5.89
N ARG A 84 -1.61 -7.14 -5.49
CA ARG A 84 -1.90 -8.50 -5.97
C ARG A 84 -3.30 -8.93 -5.53
N LYS A 85 -3.61 -8.79 -4.25
CA LYS A 85 -4.91 -9.21 -3.68
C LYS A 85 -6.08 -8.43 -4.27
N ILE A 86 -5.94 -7.11 -4.41
CA ILE A 86 -6.94 -6.26 -5.07
C ILE A 86 -7.17 -6.74 -6.51
N THR A 87 -6.11 -7.00 -7.27
CA THR A 87 -6.21 -7.49 -8.65
C THR A 87 -6.88 -8.86 -8.75
N GLU A 88 -6.53 -9.80 -7.86
CA GLU A 88 -7.17 -11.13 -7.76
C GLU A 88 -8.67 -10.99 -7.48
N THR A 89 -9.05 -10.15 -6.51
CA THR A 89 -10.45 -9.88 -6.15
C THR A 89 -11.21 -9.23 -7.30
N LEU A 90 -10.63 -8.23 -7.97
CA LEU A 90 -11.25 -7.60 -9.14
C LEU A 90 -11.48 -8.60 -10.28
N ARG A 91 -10.53 -9.52 -10.51
CA ARG A 91 -10.66 -10.60 -11.51
C ARG A 91 -11.80 -11.55 -11.15
N ARG A 92 -11.83 -12.04 -9.90
CA ARG A 92 -12.88 -12.93 -9.40
C ARG A 92 -14.26 -12.28 -9.47
N ARG A 93 -14.36 -10.98 -9.16
CA ARG A 93 -15.58 -10.16 -9.22
C ARG A 93 -15.91 -9.66 -10.63
N ARG A 94 -15.12 -10.01 -11.65
CA ARG A 94 -15.27 -9.59 -13.06
C ARG A 94 -15.39 -8.06 -13.24
N LYS A 95 -14.64 -7.26 -12.46
CA LYS A 95 -14.58 -5.79 -12.58
C LYS A 95 -13.64 -5.39 -13.73
N VAL A 96 -14.05 -5.70 -14.96
CA VAL A 96 -13.21 -5.62 -16.17
C VAL A 96 -12.72 -4.20 -16.46
N GLN A 97 -13.55 -3.18 -16.26
CA GLN A 97 -13.20 -1.79 -16.54
C GLN A 97 -12.03 -1.33 -15.66
N THR A 98 -12.10 -1.56 -14.35
CA THR A 98 -11.05 -1.24 -13.39
C THR A 98 -9.75 -2.01 -13.68
N LEU A 99 -9.84 -3.29 -14.01
CA LEU A 99 -8.67 -4.08 -14.42
C LEU A 99 -8.02 -3.56 -15.70
N SER A 100 -8.82 -3.15 -16.68
CA SER A 100 -8.33 -2.56 -17.93
C SER A 100 -7.59 -1.24 -17.67
N LEU A 101 -8.15 -0.39 -16.81
CA LEU A 101 -7.50 0.83 -16.35
C LEU A 101 -6.12 0.52 -15.76
N PHE A 102 -6.04 -0.35 -14.76
CA PHE A 102 -4.77 -0.70 -14.11
C PHE A 102 -3.74 -1.33 -15.06
N LYS A 103 -4.20 -2.15 -16.01
CA LYS A 103 -3.35 -2.77 -17.04
C LYS A 103 -2.81 -1.71 -18.02
N SER A 104 -3.66 -0.78 -18.45
CA SER A 104 -3.28 0.29 -19.37
C SER A 104 -2.26 1.25 -18.74
N THR A 105 -2.43 1.58 -17.46
CA THR A 105 -1.48 2.43 -16.72
C THR A 105 -0.15 1.71 -16.53
N ALA A 106 -0.16 0.42 -16.19
CA ALA A 106 1.09 -0.35 -16.06
C ALA A 106 1.89 -0.40 -17.37
N LYS A 107 1.21 -0.62 -18.51
CA LYS A 107 1.85 -0.62 -19.84
C LYS A 107 2.51 0.72 -20.17
N ARG A 108 1.91 1.84 -19.74
CA ARG A 108 2.46 3.19 -19.95
C ARG A 108 3.68 3.49 -19.08
N ASP A 109 3.74 2.91 -17.89
CA ASP A 109 4.84 3.12 -16.93
C ASP A 109 6.15 2.43 -17.36
N GLY A 110 6.10 1.53 -18.36
CA GLY A 110 7.27 0.83 -18.90
C GLY A 110 7.90 -0.20 -17.95
N LYS A 111 7.27 -0.48 -16.81
CA LYS A 111 7.72 -1.48 -15.83
C LYS A 111 7.11 -2.85 -16.14
N ASP A 112 7.84 -3.92 -15.80
CA ASP A 112 7.41 -5.31 -15.98
C ASP A 112 6.37 -5.75 -14.93
N ASN A 113 5.30 -4.95 -14.77
CA ASN A 113 4.17 -5.27 -13.92
C ASN A 113 2.91 -5.37 -14.77
N GLN A 114 2.13 -6.44 -14.57
CA GLN A 114 0.89 -6.64 -15.34
C GLN A 114 -0.20 -5.60 -15.01
N TYR A 115 -0.21 -5.06 -13.78
CA TYR A 115 -1.17 -4.08 -13.29
C TYR A 115 -0.51 -3.06 -12.37
N LYS A 116 -1.01 -1.82 -12.39
CA LYS A 116 -0.63 -0.74 -11.47
C LYS A 116 -1.86 -0.29 -10.69
N VAL A 117 -1.87 -0.59 -9.39
CA VAL A 117 -2.99 -0.29 -8.47
C VAL A 117 -2.77 1.04 -7.75
N TRP A 118 -1.57 1.24 -7.21
CA TRP A 118 -1.12 2.46 -6.53
C TRP A 118 -0.27 3.34 -7.44
#